data_AF-F5VG86-F1
#
_entry.id   AF-F5VG86-F1
#
_cell.length_a   1.000
_cell.length_b   1.000
_cell.length_c   1.000
_cell.angle_alpha   90.00
_cell.angle_beta   90.00
_cell.angle_gamma   90.00
#
_symmetry.space_group_name_H-M   'P 1'
#
loop_
_entity.id
_entity.type
_entity.pdbx_description
1 polymer ?
#
loop_
_entity_poly.entity_id
_entity_poly.type
_entity_poly.pdbx_seq_one_letter_code
_entity_poly.pdbx_strand_id
1 'polypeptide(L)'
;MAKDDYYVIVFRVLTYLYNCLKQDEVVDMQKLTPEYLGINQRYFGYIFDTLDDEGLILNKAYYEDMLGKHLESDIMVSPKGISFLHENSTIAKVKNSAKGILDIIGDIPGL
;
A
#
# COMPACT_ATOMS: atom_id res chain seq x y z
N MET A 1 -5.17 -10.94 12.29
CA MET A 1 -4.57 -9.58 12.37
C MET A 1 -5.70 -8.60 12.14
N ALA A 2 -5.69 -7.47 12.86
CA ALA A 2 -6.73 -6.45 12.72
C ALA A 2 -6.61 -5.73 11.37
N LYS A 3 -7.70 -5.13 10.87
CA LYS A 3 -7.72 -4.47 9.54
C LYS A 3 -6.79 -3.26 9.46
N ASP A 4 -6.52 -2.65 10.61
CA ASP A 4 -5.65 -1.51 10.86
C ASP A 4 -4.25 -1.92 11.38
N ASP A 5 -3.92 -3.21 11.40
CA ASP A 5 -2.58 -3.66 11.73
C ASP A 5 -1.56 -3.19 10.66
N TYR A 6 -0.37 -2.80 11.10
CA TYR A 6 0.69 -2.25 10.24
C TYR A 6 0.95 -3.12 9.02
N TYR A 7 1.18 -4.41 9.23
CA TYR A 7 1.51 -5.33 8.15
C TYR A 7 0.33 -5.58 7.21
N VAL A 8 -0.91 -5.43 7.71
CA VAL A 8 -2.12 -5.53 6.87
C VAL A 8 -2.23 -4.30 5.97
N ILE A 9 -2.00 -3.09 6.49
CA ILE A 9 -2.04 -1.87 5.68
C ILE A 9 -0.90 -1.83 4.66
N VAL A 10 0.34 -2.13 5.07
CA VAL A 10 1.49 -2.22 4.15
C VAL A 10 1.22 -3.22 3.04
N PHE A 11 0.71 -4.41 3.37
CA PHE A 11 0.36 -5.41 2.36
C PHE A 11 -0.71 -4.90 1.38
N ARG A 12 -1.76 -4.23 1.86
CA ARG A 12 -2.81 -3.64 1.02
C ARG A 12 -2.25 -2.59 0.06
N VAL A 13 -1.45 -1.65 0.58
CA VAL A 13 -0.84 -0.57 -0.22
C VAL A 13 0.08 -1.14 -1.29
N LEU A 14 1.04 -1.99 -0.91
CA LEU A 14 1.99 -2.56 -1.87
C LEU A 14 1.31 -3.45 -2.92
N THR A 15 0.27 -4.21 -2.53
CA THR A 15 -0.52 -5.01 -3.47
C THR A 15 -1.25 -4.12 -4.48
N TYR A 16 -1.85 -3.02 -4.02
CA TYR A 16 -2.54 -2.07 -4.89
C TYR A 16 -1.58 -1.42 -5.88
N LEU A 17 -0.44 -0.91 -5.42
CA LEU A 17 0.59 -0.31 -6.28
C LEU A 17 1.15 -1.34 -7.29
N TYR A 18 1.34 -2.59 -6.87
CA TYR A 18 1.81 -3.65 -7.77
C TYR A 18 0.78 -3.99 -8.85
N ASN A 19 -0.51 -4.00 -8.52
CA ASN A 19 -1.57 -4.21 -9.50
C ASN A 19 -1.64 -3.07 -10.52
N CYS A 20 -1.56 -1.81 -10.06
CA CYS A 20 -1.52 -0.65 -10.95
C CYS A 20 -0.35 -0.77 -11.94
N LEU A 21 0.85 -1.09 -11.43
CA LEU A 21 2.04 -1.31 -12.25
C LEU A 21 1.87 -2.43 -13.28
N LYS A 22 1.24 -3.55 -12.89
CA LYS A 22 1.01 -4.69 -13.79
C LYS A 22 0.01 -4.40 -14.91
N GLN A 23 -0.97 -3.54 -14.66
CA GLN A 23 -2.06 -3.24 -15.57
C GLN A 23 -1.86 -1.95 -16.37
N ASP A 24 -0.71 -1.27 -16.19
CA ASP A 24 -0.44 0.05 -16.77
C ASP A 24 -1.52 1.10 -16.36
N GLU A 25 -2.00 0.99 -15.12
CA GLU A 25 -3.00 1.90 -14.55
C GLU A 25 -2.35 3.01 -13.73
N VAL A 26 -2.90 4.22 -13.85
CA VAL A 26 -2.53 5.35 -12.99
C VAL A 26 -3.07 5.11 -11.58
N VAL A 27 -2.26 5.41 -10.57
CA VAL A 27 -2.66 5.30 -9.17
C VAL A 27 -3.83 6.25 -8.88
N ASP A 28 -4.98 5.66 -8.54
CA ASP A 28 -6.11 6.39 -7.97
C ASP A 28 -5.81 6.76 -6.51
N MET A 29 -5.48 8.03 -6.30
CA MET A 29 -5.14 8.59 -4.98
C MET A 29 -6.31 8.57 -4.00
N GLN A 30 -7.57 8.44 -4.45
CA GLN A 30 -8.71 8.28 -3.55
C GLN A 30 -8.64 6.97 -2.76
N LYS A 31 -7.94 5.95 -3.30
CA LYS A 31 -7.69 4.66 -2.64
C LYS A 31 -6.49 4.70 -1.69
N LEU A 32 -5.71 5.79 -1.71
CA LEU A 32 -4.56 6.04 -0.83
C LEU A 32 -4.84 7.21 0.12
N THR A 33 -5.95 7.11 0.84
CA THR A 33 -6.33 8.06 1.89
C THR A 33 -6.41 7.37 3.25
N PRO A 34 -6.21 8.08 4.37
CA PRO A 34 -6.42 7.52 5.70
C PRO A 34 -7.82 6.91 5.85
N GLU A 35 -8.84 7.57 5.31
CA GLU A 35 -10.25 7.14 5.36
C GLU A 35 -10.46 5.82 4.61
N TYR A 36 -9.92 5.69 3.39
CA TYR A 36 -10.04 4.46 2.60
C TYR A 36 -9.27 3.29 3.24
N LEU A 37 -8.12 3.59 3.85
CA LEU A 37 -7.33 2.60 4.56
C LEU A 37 -7.91 2.23 5.93
N GLY A 38 -8.82 3.06 6.47
CA GLY A 38 -9.46 2.85 7.77
C GLY A 38 -8.55 3.15 8.95
N ILE A 39 -7.64 4.12 8.80
CA ILE A 39 -6.63 4.52 9.79
C ILE A 39 -6.63 6.03 10.00
N ASN A 40 -6.03 6.50 11.10
CA ASN A 40 -5.90 7.94 11.34
C ASN A 40 -4.74 8.56 10.53
N GLN A 41 -4.79 9.89 10.33
CA GLN A 41 -3.79 10.65 9.56
C GLN A 41 -2.35 10.45 10.05
N ARG A 42 -2.12 10.41 11.36
CA ARG A 42 -0.77 10.24 11.93
C ARG A 42 -0.18 8.90 11.51
N TYR A 43 -0.98 7.86 11.57
CA TYR A 43 -0.55 6.52 11.22
C TYR A 43 -0.37 6.35 9.71
N PHE A 44 -1.24 6.96 8.91
CA PHE A 44 -1.07 7.07 7.47
C PHE A 44 0.29 7.70 7.11
N GLY A 45 0.61 8.85 7.71
CA GLY A 45 1.90 9.52 7.54
C GLY A 45 3.07 8.59 7.88
N TYR A 46 3.03 7.97 9.06
CA TYR A 46 4.04 7.01 9.52
C TYR A 46 4.26 5.85 8.54
N ILE A 47 3.18 5.26 8.01
CA ILE A 47 3.29 4.13 7.06
C ILE A 47 4.02 4.57 5.80
N PHE A 48 3.59 5.64 5.14
CA PHE A 48 4.21 6.07 3.88
C PHE A 48 5.62 6.60 4.05
N ASP A 49 5.92 7.28 5.17
CA ASP A 49 7.29 7.67 5.51
C ASP A 49 8.17 6.41 5.66
N THR A 50 7.67 5.38 6.33
CA THR A 50 8.40 4.10 6.49
C THR A 50 8.56 3.35 5.17
N LEU A 51 7.55 3.34 4.30
CA LEU A 51 7.64 2.72 2.98
C LEU A 51 8.73 3.38 2.12
N ASP A 52 8.82 4.72 2.17
CA ASP A 52 9.82 5.51 1.46
C ASP A 52 11.23 5.26 2.04
N ASP A 53 11.38 5.40 3.36
CA ASP A 53 12.64 5.19 4.09
C ASP A 53 13.19 3.77 3.92
N GLU A 54 12.32 2.76 3.91
CA GLU A 54 12.71 1.37 3.68
C GLU A 54 12.89 1.05 2.18
N GLY A 55 12.57 1.96 1.26
CA GLY A 55 12.67 1.75 -0.18
C GLY A 55 11.72 0.68 -0.70
N LEU A 56 10.56 0.49 -0.07
CA LEU A 56 9.50 -0.42 -0.52
C LEU A 56 8.66 0.18 -1.66
N ILE A 57 8.72 1.50 -1.80
CA ILE A 57 8.12 2.27 -2.89
C ILE A 57 9.21 3.04 -3.66
N LEU A 58 8.85 3.50 -4.84
CA LEU A 58 9.66 4.34 -5.72
C LEU A 58 8.96 5.69 -5.91
N ASN A 59 9.76 6.69 -6.30
CA ASN A 59 9.44 8.12 -6.30
C ASN A 59 9.24 8.64 -4.88
N LYS A 60 9.55 9.93 -4.66
CA LYS A 60 9.37 10.51 -3.33
C LYS A 60 7.90 10.39 -2.96
N ALA A 61 7.61 9.68 -1.87
CA ALA A 61 6.23 9.46 -1.44
C ALA A 61 5.46 10.76 -1.27
N TYR A 62 6.14 11.87 -0.96
CA TYR A 62 5.53 13.16 -0.71
C TYR A 62 6.21 14.33 -1.41
N TYR A 63 5.41 15.33 -1.73
CA TYR A 63 5.84 16.69 -2.02
C TYR A 63 5.24 17.66 -0.98
N GLU A 64 5.88 18.81 -0.80
CA GLU A 64 5.39 19.87 0.09
C GLU A 64 5.10 21.13 -0.72
N ASP A 65 3.96 21.75 -0.45
CA ASP A 65 3.58 23.06 -0.96
C ASP A 65 3.07 23.98 0.16
N MET A 66 2.46 25.13 -0.19
CA MET A 66 1.93 26.08 0.79
C MET A 66 0.71 25.54 1.58
N LEU A 67 0.08 24.47 1.13
CA LEU A 67 -1.09 23.82 1.74
C LEU A 67 -0.70 22.62 2.61
N GLY A 68 0.50 22.08 2.41
CA GLY A 68 1.12 21.12 3.31
C GLY A 68 1.85 19.99 2.60
N LYS A 69 1.93 18.83 3.27
CA LYS A 69 2.56 17.61 2.78
C LYS A 69 1.53 16.75 2.06
N HIS A 70 1.78 16.45 0.79
CA HIS A 70 0.86 15.75 -0.11
C HIS A 70 1.51 14.50 -0.67
N LEU A 71 0.76 13.39 -0.73
CA LEU A 71 1.25 12.15 -1.31
C LEU A 71 1.40 12.33 -2.83
N GLU A 72 2.54 11.91 -3.37
CA GLU A 72 2.83 12.02 -4.79
C GLU A 72 2.00 11.01 -5.60
N SER A 73 1.50 11.46 -6.75
CA SER A 73 0.60 10.69 -7.60
C SER A 73 1.30 9.63 -8.45
N ASP A 74 2.62 9.75 -8.63
CA ASP A 74 3.44 8.82 -9.41
C ASP A 74 4.13 7.75 -8.56
N ILE A 75 3.73 7.57 -7.30
CA ILE A 75 4.26 6.54 -6.40
C ILE A 75 4.12 5.13 -7.02
N MET A 76 5.19 4.35 -6.97
CA MET A 76 5.21 2.98 -7.51
C MET A 76 5.73 1.98 -6.48
N VAL A 77 5.40 0.70 -6.63
CA VAL A 77 6.04 -0.36 -5.83
C VAL A 77 7.48 -0.59 -6.30
N SER A 78 8.42 -0.79 -5.38
CA SER A 78 9.80 -1.15 -5.73
C SER A 78 9.99 -2.67 -5.84
N PRO A 79 11.10 -3.17 -6.44
CA PRO A 79 11.43 -4.59 -6.38
C PRO A 79 11.52 -5.14 -4.94
N LYS A 80 11.93 -4.30 -3.97
CA LYS A 80 11.97 -4.66 -2.55
C LYS A 80 10.54 -4.74 -1.97
N GLY A 81 9.66 -3.82 -2.34
CA GLY A 81 8.23 -3.88 -2.01
C GLY A 81 7.54 -5.13 -2.58
N ILE A 82 7.86 -5.51 -3.82
CA ILE A 82 7.38 -6.75 -4.42
C ILE A 82 7.90 -7.96 -3.63
N SER A 83 9.20 -7.98 -3.31
CA SER A 83 9.82 -9.07 -2.54
C SER A 83 9.15 -9.24 -1.17
N PHE A 84 8.84 -8.13 -0.50
CA PHE A 84 8.10 -8.12 0.76
C PHE A 84 6.74 -8.84 0.66
N LEU A 85 5.98 -8.66 -0.45
CA LEU A 85 4.70 -9.36 -0.68
C LEU A 85 4.85 -10.89 -0.81
N HIS A 86 6.05 -11.36 -1.15
CA HIS A 86 6.38 -12.78 -1.37
C HIS A 86 7.10 -13.44 -0.18
N GLU A 87 7.51 -12.69 0.85
CA GLU A 87 8.21 -13.24 2.03
C GLU A 87 7.28 -13.96 3.03
N ASN A 88 7.81 -14.99 3.70
CA ASN A 88 7.02 -16.18 4.06
C ASN A 88 6.38 -16.21 5.46
N SER A 89 6.76 -15.39 6.45
CA SER A 89 6.26 -15.58 7.82
C SER A 89 5.23 -14.53 8.25
N THR A 90 5.52 -13.25 8.06
CA THR A 90 4.62 -12.16 8.44
C THR A 90 3.50 -11.95 7.42
N ILE A 91 3.84 -11.94 6.13
CA ILE A 91 2.82 -11.84 5.07
C ILE A 91 1.97 -13.10 4.98
N ALA A 92 2.51 -14.29 5.28
CA ALA A 92 1.66 -15.49 5.38
C ALA A 92 0.61 -15.33 6.50
N LYS A 93 0.95 -14.72 7.63
CA LYS A 93 -0.03 -14.41 8.70
C LYS A 93 -1.05 -13.37 8.26
N VAL A 94 -0.64 -12.36 7.51
CA VAL A 94 -1.56 -11.37 6.90
C VAL A 94 -2.50 -12.06 5.93
N LYS A 95 -1.98 -12.87 4.99
CA LYS A 95 -2.76 -13.64 4.02
C LYS A 95 -3.75 -14.59 4.72
N ASN A 96 -3.33 -15.29 5.76
CA ASN A 96 -4.18 -16.22 6.52
C ASN A 96 -5.22 -15.52 7.40
N SER A 97 -4.90 -14.33 7.93
CA SER A 97 -5.82 -13.51 8.72
C SER A 97 -6.85 -12.83 7.82
N ALA A 98 -6.43 -12.42 6.63
CA ALA A 98 -7.28 -11.92 5.56
C ALA A 98 -7.97 -13.10 4.85
N LYS A 99 -8.65 -13.98 5.59
CA LYS A 99 -9.56 -14.99 4.99
C LYS A 99 -10.75 -14.38 4.21
N GLY A 100 -10.82 -13.04 4.10
CA GLY A 100 -11.56 -12.28 3.09
C GLY A 100 -10.70 -11.86 1.89
N ILE A 101 -9.66 -12.63 1.52
CA ILE A 101 -8.86 -12.40 0.32
C ILE A 101 -9.74 -12.43 -0.94
N LEU A 102 -10.84 -13.20 -0.95
CA LEU A 102 -11.83 -13.17 -2.04
C LEU A 102 -12.55 -11.81 -2.15
N ASP A 103 -12.74 -11.06 -1.06
CA ASP A 103 -13.32 -9.71 -1.09
C ASP A 103 -12.30 -8.63 -1.52
N ILE A 104 -10.99 -8.93 -1.46
CA ILE A 104 -9.92 -8.00 -1.84
C ILE A 104 -9.41 -8.30 -3.27
N ILE A 105 -9.44 -9.56 -3.69
CA ILE A 105 -8.98 -10.05 -5.00
C ILE A 105 -10.14 -10.21 -6.00
N GLY A 106 -11.39 -10.32 -5.54
CA GLY A 106 -12.57 -10.49 -6.41
C GLY A 106 -12.82 -9.35 -7.40
N ASP A 107 -12.26 -8.16 -7.16
CA ASP A 107 -12.37 -6.98 -8.03
C ASP A 107 -11.14 -6.77 -8.94
N ILE A 108 -10.27 -7.78 -9.11
CA ILE A 108 -9.18 -7.75 -10.10
C ILE A 108 -9.59 -8.64 -11.28
N PRO A 109 -10.07 -8.09 -12.41
CA PRO A 109 -10.21 -8.88 -13.63
C PRO A 109 -8.82 -9.32 -14.10
N GLY A 110 -8.63 -10.62 -14.33
CA GLY A 110 -7.42 -11.16 -14.98
C GLY A 110 -6.38 -11.82 -14.07
N LEU A 111 -6.82 -12.39 -12.95
CA LEU A 111 -6.11 -13.52 -12.33
C LEU A 111 -6.75 -14.85 -12.77
#